data_AF-A0A3A4R5T4-F1
#
_entry.id   AF-A0A3A4R5T4-F1
#
_cell.length_a   1.000
_cell.length_b   1.000
_cell.length_c   1.000
_cell.angle_alpha   90.00
_cell.angle_beta   90.00
_cell.angle_gamma   90.00
#
_symmetry.space_group_name_H-M   'P 1'
#
loop_
_entity.id
_entity.type
_entity.pdbx_description
1 polymer ?
#
loop_
_entity_poly.entity_id
_entity_poly.type
_entity_poly.pdbx_seq_one_letter_code
_entity_poly.pdbx_strand_id
1 'polypeptide(L)'
;MLNDFESVGILFAAGVISGIINVMAGGGSTLTLPALIFLGLDGTVANGTNRIAVLVQSIVAIYTFRSEKYSRFQLSLKMGLFTLPGAILGAIVASRIEGVLFEKILGVVMIGVVATLLIPKKKVVSIENIQNVPVLVYLAM
;
A
#
# COMPACT_ATOMS: atom_id res chain seq x y z
N MET A 1 -26.12 12.21 -8.24
CA MET A 1 -24.81 12.09 -8.93
C MET A 1 -23.97 13.24 -8.42
N LEU A 2 -22.75 12.97 -7.95
CA LEU A 2 -21.79 14.02 -7.61
C LEU A 2 -21.42 14.78 -8.88
N ASN A 3 -21.22 16.09 -8.79
CA ASN A 3 -20.67 16.85 -9.90
C ASN A 3 -19.18 16.57 -10.05
N ASP A 4 -18.62 16.68 -11.26
CA ASP A 4 -17.21 16.34 -11.53
C ASP A 4 -16.23 17.08 -10.61
N PHE A 5 -16.53 18.34 -10.28
CA PHE A 5 -15.74 19.14 -9.34
C PHE A 5 -15.72 18.55 -7.92
N GLU A 6 -16.84 17.99 -7.46
CA GLU A 6 -16.93 17.36 -6.13
C GLU A 6 -16.13 16.05 -6.10
N SER A 7 -16.25 15.24 -7.16
CA SER A 7 -15.48 14.00 -7.34
C SER A 7 -13.98 14.25 -7.33
N VAL A 8 -13.52 15.27 -8.07
CA VAL A 8 -12.09 15.68 -8.07
C VAL A 8 -11.66 16.16 -6.69
N GLY A 9 -12.47 16.95 -5.99
CA GLY A 9 -12.17 17.41 -4.64
C GLY A 9 -12.00 16.25 -3.64
N ILE A 10 -12.90 15.28 -3.67
CA ILE A 10 -12.83 14.07 -2.84
C ILE A 10 -11.58 13.26 -3.18
N LEU A 11 -11.31 13.01 -4.47
CA LEU A 11 -10.14 12.25 -4.90
C LEU A 11 -8.83 12.94 -4.54
N PHE A 12 -8.77 14.27 -4.64
CA PHE A 12 -7.60 15.03 -4.25
C PHE A 12 -7.33 14.90 -2.75
N ALA A 13 -8.34 15.14 -1.90
CA ALA A 13 -8.20 15.01 -0.46
C ALA A 13 -7.85 13.57 -0.04
N ALA A 14 -8.59 12.58 -0.57
CA ALA A 14 -8.33 11.17 -0.30
C ALA A 14 -6.93 10.74 -0.76
N GLY A 15 -6.49 11.22 -1.93
CA GLY A 15 -5.16 10.95 -2.48
C GLY A 15 -4.04 11.55 -1.63
N VAL A 16 -4.18 12.79 -1.16
CA VAL A 16 -3.19 13.43 -0.27
C VAL A 16 -3.10 12.70 1.07
N ILE A 17 -4.24 12.42 1.71
CA ILE A 17 -4.29 11.75 3.02
C ILE A 17 -3.77 10.31 2.91
N SER A 18 -4.27 9.55 1.93
CA SER A 18 -3.78 8.20 1.62
C SER A 18 -2.29 8.23 1.34
N GLY A 19 -1.83 9.27 0.65
CA GLY A 19 -0.44 9.44 0.34
C GLY A 19 0.43 9.48 1.60
N ILE A 20 0.09 10.37 2.53
CA ILE A 20 0.79 10.51 3.82
C ILE A 20 0.76 9.18 4.59
N ILE A 21 -0.41 8.56 4.71
CA ILE A 21 -0.59 7.29 5.43
C ILE A 21 0.25 6.17 4.79
N ASN A 22 0.32 6.11 3.47
CA ASN A 22 1.05 5.06 2.78
C ASN A 22 2.56 5.17 3.00
N VAL A 23 3.12 6.39 3.03
CA VAL A 23 4.53 6.61 3.35
C VAL A 23 4.84 6.30 4.84
N MET A 24 3.93 6.64 5.76
CA MET A 24 4.15 6.45 7.19
C MET A 24 3.89 5.02 7.69
N ALA A 25 2.88 4.35 7.14
CA ALA A 25 2.32 3.12 7.70
C ALA A 25 1.97 2.04 6.65
N GLY A 26 2.10 2.32 5.34
CA GLY A 26 1.84 1.35 4.26
C GLY A 26 0.37 0.98 4.03
N GLY A 27 -0.57 1.64 4.72
CA GLY A 27 -2.00 1.32 4.70
C GLY A 27 -2.88 2.23 3.84
N GLY A 28 -2.33 3.27 3.19
CA GLY A 28 -3.14 4.35 2.60
C GLY A 28 -4.17 3.89 1.57
N SER A 29 -3.90 2.77 0.89
CA SER A 29 -4.83 2.15 -0.07
C SER A 29 -6.20 1.81 0.54
N THR A 30 -6.30 1.63 1.86
CA THR A 30 -7.59 1.42 2.55
C THR A 30 -8.54 2.60 2.44
N LEU A 31 -8.02 3.79 2.12
CA LEU A 31 -8.82 4.99 1.92
C LEU A 31 -9.14 5.23 0.44
N THR A 32 -8.15 5.09 -0.45
CA THR A 32 -8.31 5.38 -1.88
C THR A 32 -9.13 4.35 -2.63
N LEU A 33 -9.08 3.06 -2.24
CA LEU A 33 -9.84 2.03 -2.94
C LEU A 33 -11.36 2.17 -2.72
N PRO A 34 -11.88 2.31 -1.49
CA PRO A 34 -13.31 2.58 -1.29
C PRO A 34 -13.75 3.89 -1.95
N ALA A 35 -12.90 4.93 -1.96
CA ALA A 35 -13.23 6.20 -2.61
C ALA A 35 -13.39 6.05 -4.13
N LEU A 36 -12.48 5.34 -4.80
CA LEU A 36 -12.57 5.07 -6.23
C LEU A 36 -13.78 4.20 -6.58
N ILE A 37 -14.07 3.17 -5.78
CA ILE A 37 -15.23 2.30 -5.99
C ILE A 37 -16.52 3.07 -5.77
N PHE A 38 -16.59 3.91 -4.75
CA PHE A 38 -17.74 4.77 -4.49
C PHE A 38 -18.03 5.74 -5.64
N LEU A 39 -17.00 6.18 -6.35
CA LEU A 39 -17.11 7.01 -7.54
C LEU A 39 -17.42 6.22 -8.82
N GLY A 40 -17.66 4.91 -8.72
CA GLY A 40 -18.20 4.08 -9.79
C GLY A 40 -17.18 3.23 -10.53
N LEU A 41 -15.94 3.13 -10.06
CA LEU A 41 -14.97 2.18 -10.62
C LEU A 41 -15.25 0.77 -10.07
N ASP A 42 -15.23 -0.23 -10.94
CA ASP A 42 -15.15 -1.64 -10.50
C ASP A 42 -13.87 -1.85 -9.68
N GLY A 43 -13.93 -2.74 -8.68
CA GLY A 43 -12.81 -3.03 -7.78
C GLY A 43 -11.48 -3.33 -8.49
N THR A 44 -11.52 -4.02 -9.64
CA THR A 44 -10.32 -4.37 -10.42
C THR A 44 -9.65 -3.12 -10.98
N VAL A 45 -10.45 -2.23 -11.58
CA VAL A 45 -9.97 -0.97 -12.17
C VAL A 45 -9.52 -0.02 -11.06
N ALA A 46 -10.28 0.09 -9.97
CA ALA A 46 -9.91 0.88 -8.80
C ALA A 46 -8.56 0.44 -8.23
N ASN A 47 -8.33 -0.86 -8.07
CA ASN A 47 -7.07 -1.40 -7.59
C ASN A 47 -5.91 -1.12 -8.56
N GLY A 48 -6.12 -1.30 -9.87
CA GLY A 48 -5.14 -0.95 -10.89
C GLY A 48 -4.72 0.53 -10.83
N THR A 49 -5.70 1.43 -10.84
CA THR A 49 -5.49 2.90 -10.74
C THR A 49 -4.71 3.28 -9.48
N ASN A 50 -5.06 2.69 -8.34
CA ASN A 50 -4.35 2.94 -7.09
C ASN A 50 -2.86 2.50 -7.13
N ARG A 51 -2.51 1.43 -7.88
CA ARG A 51 -1.09 1.01 -7.99
C ARG A 51 -0.23 2.00 -8.76
N ILE A 52 -0.80 2.71 -9.74
CA ILE A 52 -0.08 3.78 -10.45
C ILE A 52 0.24 4.92 -9.46
N ALA A 53 -0.74 5.33 -8.65
CA ALA A 53 -0.53 6.38 -7.65
C ALA A 53 0.54 5.97 -6.61
N VAL A 54 0.48 4.75 -6.09
CA VAL A 54 1.47 4.21 -5.14
C VAL A 54 2.87 4.11 -5.76
N LEU A 55 2.98 3.78 -7.05
CA LEU A 55 4.27 3.72 -7.74
C LEU A 55 4.90 5.11 -7.85
N VAL A 56 4.14 6.11 -8.30
CA VAL A 56 4.61 7.50 -8.38
C VAL A 56 5.01 8.00 -7.00
N GLN A 57 4.18 7.75 -5.99
CA GLN A 57 4.50 8.07 -4.61
C GLN A 57 5.81 7.41 -4.15
N SER A 58 6.00 6.13 -4.45
CA SER A 58 7.20 5.39 -4.01
C SER A 58 8.47 6.01 -4.61
N ILE A 59 8.41 6.42 -5.88
CA ILE A 59 9.53 7.14 -6.53
C ILE A 59 9.83 8.45 -5.78
N VAL A 60 8.81 9.25 -5.49
CA VAL A 60 8.97 10.52 -4.74
C VAL A 60 9.52 10.25 -3.35
N ALA A 61 8.97 9.27 -2.61
CA ALA A 61 9.43 8.90 -1.28
C ALA A 61 10.89 8.44 -1.27
N ILE A 62 11.29 7.60 -2.24
CA ILE A 62 12.68 7.16 -2.39
C ILE A 62 13.61 8.36 -2.62
N TYR A 63 13.21 9.29 -3.50
CA TYR A 63 13.98 10.50 -3.77
C TYR A 63 14.14 11.37 -2.51
N THR A 64 13.04 11.66 -1.81
CA THR A 64 13.03 12.48 -0.59
C THR A 64 13.81 11.85 0.55
N PHE A 65 13.63 10.56 0.85
CA PHE A 65 14.39 9.90 1.90
C PHE A 65 15.89 9.82 1.57
N ARG A 66 16.23 9.71 0.29
CA ARG A 66 17.63 9.76 -0.15
C ARG A 66 18.25 11.14 0.03
N SER A 67 17.54 12.24 -0.26
CA SER A 67 18.05 13.60 -0.02
C SER A 67 18.28 13.87 1.46
N GLU A 68 17.46 13.28 2.33
CA GLU A 68 17.61 13.35 3.80
C GLU A 68 18.66 12.38 4.37
N LYS A 69 19.44 11.68 3.53
CA LYS A 69 20.45 10.67 3.92
C LYS A 69 19.88 9.44 4.66
N TYR A 70 18.56 9.28 4.72
CA TYR A 70 17.89 8.09 5.24
C TYR A 70 17.68 7.06 4.11
N SER A 71 18.74 6.42 3.64
CA SER A 71 18.62 5.43 2.57
C SER A 71 19.49 4.19 2.79
N ARG A 72 18.85 3.01 2.80
CA ARG A 72 19.51 1.70 2.73
C ARG A 72 19.18 1.01 1.40
N PHE A 73 19.52 1.67 0.30
CA PHE A 73 19.11 1.27 -1.06
C PHE A 73 19.39 -0.20 -1.38
N GLN A 74 20.56 -0.73 -1.00
CA GLN A 74 20.90 -2.14 -1.24
C GLN A 74 19.96 -3.11 -0.51
N LEU A 75 19.57 -2.80 0.73
CA LEU A 75 18.65 -3.63 1.50
C LEU A 75 17.23 -3.53 0.91
N SER A 76 16.77 -2.31 0.63
CA SER A 76 15.46 -2.08 0.01
C SER A 76 15.33 -2.79 -1.34
N LEU A 77 16.39 -2.78 -2.17
CA LEU A 77 16.39 -3.48 -3.45
C LEU A 77 16.33 -5.00 -3.27
N LYS A 78 17.08 -5.56 -2.32
CA LYS A 78 17.00 -7.01 -2.01
C LYS A 78 15.60 -7.41 -1.56
N MET A 79 15.01 -6.65 -0.62
CA MET A 79 13.64 -6.92 -0.15
C MET A 79 12.62 -6.78 -1.28
N GLY A 80 12.74 -5.73 -2.11
CA GLY A 80 11.93 -5.54 -3.30
C GLY A 80 11.98 -6.76 -4.24
N LEU A 81 13.18 -7.28 -4.52
CA LEU A 81 13.35 -8.48 -5.34
C LEU A 81 12.65 -9.71 -4.76
N PHE A 82 12.66 -9.90 -3.43
CA PHE A 82 11.94 -11.00 -2.78
C PHE A 82 10.41 -10.85 -2.88
N THR A 83 9.88 -9.62 -2.96
CA THR A 83 8.44 -9.38 -3.13
C THR A 83 7.94 -9.59 -4.57
N LEU A 84 8.82 -9.49 -5.58
CA LEU A 84 8.43 -9.53 -6.99
C LEU A 84 7.65 -10.80 -7.39
N PRO A 85 8.07 -12.02 -7.04
CA PRO A 85 7.33 -13.22 -7.42
C PRO A 85 5.90 -13.22 -6.86
N GLY A 86 5.75 -12.82 -5.60
CA GLY A 86 4.44 -12.71 -4.96
C GLY A 86 3.55 -11.64 -5.59
N ALA A 87 4.13 -10.48 -5.93
CA ALA A 87 3.42 -9.39 -6.59
C ALA A 87 2.95 -9.79 -8.01
N ILE A 88 3.81 -10.45 -8.79
CA ILE A 88 3.48 -10.92 -10.14
C ILE A 88 2.40 -12.00 -10.09
N LEU A 89 2.58 -13.03 -9.26
CA LEU A 89 1.59 -14.10 -9.11
C LEU A 89 0.25 -13.53 -8.60
N GLY A 90 0.29 -12.65 -7.60
CA GLY A 90 -0.90 -11.97 -7.08
C GLY A 90 -1.62 -11.16 -8.14
N ALA A 91 -0.91 -10.40 -8.98
CA ALA A 91 -1.51 -9.62 -10.07
C ALA A 91 -2.14 -10.50 -11.16
N ILE A 92 -1.49 -11.62 -11.52
CA ILE A 92 -2.04 -12.57 -12.51
C ILE A 92 -3.29 -13.25 -11.96
N VAL A 93 -3.27 -13.68 -10.69
CA VAL A 93 -4.44 -14.31 -10.06
C VAL A 93 -5.57 -13.29 -9.91
N ALA A 94 -5.28 -12.11 -9.37
CA ALA A 94 -6.27 -11.06 -9.16
C ALA A 94 -6.98 -10.63 -10.45
N SER A 95 -6.25 -10.52 -11.57
CA SER A 95 -6.84 -10.12 -12.86
C SER A 95 -7.72 -11.18 -13.51
N ARG A 96 -7.72 -12.42 -12.99
CA ARG A 96 -8.56 -13.54 -13.47
C ARG A 96 -9.78 -13.81 -12.59
N ILE A 97 -9.89 -13.14 -11.45
CA ILE A 97 -11.04 -13.27 -10.56
C ILE A 97 -12.19 -12.42 -11.10
N GLU A 98 -13.41 -12.95 -11.06
CA GLU A 98 -14.62 -12.22 -11.41
C GLU A 98 -14.81 -10.99 -10.51
N GLY A 99 -15.22 -9.84 -11.07
CA GLY A 99 -15.27 -8.55 -10.37
C GLY A 99 -16.00 -8.60 -9.02
N VAL A 100 -17.18 -9.23 -8.97
CA VAL A 100 -17.95 -9.37 -7.71
C VAL A 100 -17.20 -10.16 -6.64
N LEU A 101 -16.49 -11.22 -7.03
CA LEU A 101 -15.70 -12.02 -6.09
C LEU A 101 -14.44 -11.25 -5.67
N PHE A 102 -13.80 -10.53 -6.59
CA PHE A 102 -12.65 -9.68 -6.31
C PHE A 102 -13.01 -8.60 -5.28
N GLU A 103 -14.14 -7.90 -5.48
CA GLU A 103 -14.61 -6.86 -4.56
C GLU A 103 -14.90 -7.40 -3.15
N LYS A 104 -15.49 -8.60 -3.05
CA LYS A 104 -15.70 -9.26 -1.74
C LYS A 104 -14.37 -9.59 -1.05
N ILE A 105 -13.43 -10.19 -1.78
CA ILE A 105 -12.09 -10.52 -1.25
C ILE A 105 -11.39 -9.23 -0.81
N LEU A 106 -11.41 -8.20 -1.66
CA LEU A 106 -10.81 -6.90 -1.39
C LEU A 106 -11.41 -6.27 -0.13
N GLY A 107 -12.74 -6.26 0.01
CA GLY A 107 -13.44 -5.74 1.17
C GLY A 107 -13.05 -6.45 2.47
N VAL A 108 -13.00 -7.79 2.46
CA VAL A 108 -12.56 -8.58 3.63
C VAL A 108 -11.11 -8.24 4.01
N VAL A 109 -10.22 -8.14 3.03
CA VAL A 109 -8.82 -7.74 3.26
C VAL A 109 -8.73 -6.34 3.84
N MET A 110 -9.49 -5.38 3.30
CA MET A 110 -9.52 -3.99 3.79
C MET A 110 -9.96 -3.92 5.25
N ILE A 111 -11.02 -4.65 5.61
CA ILE A 111 -11.50 -4.74 7.01
C ILE A 111 -10.41 -5.33 7.90
N GLY A 112 -9.72 -6.38 7.44
CA GLY A 112 -8.58 -6.97 8.15
C GLY A 112 -7.48 -5.94 8.44
N VAL A 113 -7.07 -5.17 7.43
CA VAL A 113 -6.05 -4.10 7.59
C VAL A 113 -6.53 -3.05 8.59
N VAL A 114 -7.77 -2.57 8.48
CA VAL A 114 -8.34 -1.59 9.43
C VAL A 114 -8.36 -2.17 10.84
N ALA A 115 -8.74 -3.43 11.02
CA ALA A 115 -8.71 -4.09 12.32
C ALA A 115 -7.29 -4.12 12.89
N THR A 116 -6.25 -4.39 12.09
CA THR A 116 -4.86 -4.34 12.57
C THR A 116 -4.42 -2.96 13.05
N LEU A 117 -5.00 -1.88 12.52
CA LEU A 117 -4.70 -0.51 12.97
C LEU A 117 -5.29 -0.23 14.37
N LEU A 118 -6.35 -0.93 14.74
CA LEU A 118 -7.00 -0.80 16.05
C LEU A 118 -6.30 -1.60 17.15
N ILE A 119 -5.41 -2.54 16.79
CA ILE A 119 -4.67 -3.35 17.76
C ILE A 119 -3.54 -2.49 18.38
N PRO A 120 -3.52 -2.28 19.71
CA PRO A 120 -2.48 -1.48 20.36
C PRO A 120 -1.11 -2.15 20.18
N LYS A 121 -0.16 -1.41 19.61
CA LYS A 121 1.21 -1.89 19.42
C LYS A 121 1.93 -1.97 20.77
N LYS A 122 2.45 -3.16 21.12
CA LYS A 122 3.40 -3.30 22.25
C LYS A 122 4.65 -2.45 21.98
N LYS A 123 5.22 -1.84 23.02
CA LYS A 123 6.46 -1.04 22.92
C LYS A 123 7.53 -1.85 22.20
N VAL A 124 8.02 -1.30 21.09
CA VAL A 124 9.11 -1.88 20.29
C VAL A 124 10.35 -1.92 21.18
N VAL A 125 10.87 -3.12 21.45
CA VAL A 125 12.15 -3.32 22.13
C VAL A 125 13.24 -2.72 21.22
N SER A 126 14.03 -1.77 21.74
CA SER A 126 15.12 -1.13 21.00
C SER A 126 16.04 -2.18 20.39
N ILE A 127 16.05 -2.27 19.06
CA ILE A 127 16.97 -3.13 18.31
C ILE A 127 18.33 -2.41 18.27
N GLU A 128 19.05 -2.44 19.38
CA GLU A 128 20.37 -1.81 19.50
C GLU A 128 21.50 -2.69 18.90
N ASN A 129 21.17 -3.83 18.27
CA ASN A 129 22.17 -4.74 17.70
C ASN A 129 21.72 -5.37 16.36
N ILE A 130 21.77 -4.58 15.28
CA ILE A 130 21.39 -4.99 13.90
C ILE A 130 22.50 -5.78 13.19
N GLN A 131 23.65 -6.04 13.84
CA GLN A 131 24.80 -6.67 13.17
C GLN A 131 24.61 -8.17 12.86
N ASN A 132 23.66 -8.87 13.49
CA ASN A 132 23.41 -10.31 13.26
C ASN A 132 21.90 -10.64 13.21
N VAL A 133 21.17 -10.01 12.28
CA VAL A 133 19.77 -10.41 12.06
C VAL A 133 19.76 -11.65 11.15
N PRO A 134 19.23 -12.81 11.58
CA PRO A 134 19.20 -14.01 10.75
C PRO A 134 18.44 -13.77 9.44
N VAL A 135 18.84 -14.45 8.36
CA VAL A 135 18.17 -14.38 7.04
C VAL A 135 16.66 -14.63 7.15
N LEU A 136 16.25 -15.48 8.09
CA LEU A 136 14.84 -15.77 8.37
C LEU A 136 14.05 -14.52 8.82
N VAL A 137 14.70 -13.57 9.51
CA VAL A 137 14.05 -12.31 9.90
C VAL A 137 13.84 -11.40 8.70
N TYR A 138 14.74 -11.44 7.71
CA TYR A 138 14.53 -10.74 6.43
C TYR A 138 13.42 -11.36 5.58
N LEU A 139 13.08 -12.63 5.80
CA LEU A 139 11.92 -13.28 5.16
C LEU A 139 10.61 -12.99 5.91
N ALA A 140 10.70 -12.61 7.18
CA ALA A 140 9.56 -12.31 8.05
C ALA A 140 9.19 -10.82 8.11
N MET A 141 10.12 -9.92 7.73
CA MET A 141 9.89 -8.49 7.52
C MET A 141 9.42 -8.21 6.10
#